data_AF-A0A397VJL2-F1
#
_entry.id   AF-A0A397VJL2-F1
#
_cell.length_a   1.000
_cell.length_b   1.000
_cell.length_c   1.000
_cell.angle_alpha   90.00
_cell.angle_beta   90.00
_cell.angle_gamma   90.00
#
_symmetry.space_group_name_H-M   'P 1'
#
loop_
_entity.id
_entity.type
_entity.pdbx_description
1 polymer ?
#
loop_
_entity_poly.entity_id
_entity_poly.type
_entity_poly.pdbx_seq_one_letter_code
_entity_poly.pdbx_strand_id
1 'polypeptide(L)'
;MKSKKSTTHVHGHGHKKLPQCDPDDARIKREALLEQRRLKLARQILHVKEVLNKQHERALNDSSIKRSHIQQNLQVAEKNRNTILQRLVEQCAQEVARCKEVARQQQLKNQEEIDRRRADLERRQKATAARRARLLSVSKSHVLVNGLPHYTRDEAATIIQNNWRYKHLIDVIKTYRSFGISMHAIQNMSFRDAVNLLKENAVIQTTNKFLQRVRKCSVITSGVSKYKNPARVFLSAYMIVAHTNEILVDIGPLEKALLNSSKTLLEELEQWFSEIDNVNSNKIFYNNLLNFLSSWDAYYKNFNTWKSKDSEKLASNLITHYMELEKLWNTVKNQANAETEWRMNIVEQQEEIRRKIRNLG
;
A
#
# COMPACT_ATOMS: atom_id res chain seq x y z
N MET A 1 10.39 21.93 -80.07
CA MET A 1 9.92 22.16 -81.45
C MET A 1 9.48 23.61 -81.58
N LYS A 2 10.05 24.35 -82.56
CA LYS A 2 9.52 25.53 -83.31
C LYS A 2 8.97 26.70 -82.47
N SER A 3 9.28 27.97 -82.67
CA SER A 3 9.90 28.69 -83.79
C SER A 3 10.31 30.08 -83.29
N LYS A 4 11.52 30.52 -83.63
CA LYS A 4 11.87 31.94 -83.71
C LYS A 4 10.91 32.61 -84.70
N LYS A 5 10.46 33.83 -84.40
CA LYS A 5 10.17 34.86 -85.40
C LYS A 5 10.67 36.20 -84.87
N SER A 6 11.86 36.57 -85.35
CA SER A 6 12.34 37.95 -85.41
C SER A 6 11.50 38.71 -86.44
N THR A 7 11.14 39.95 -86.11
CA THR A 7 10.75 40.98 -87.08
C THR A 7 11.21 42.32 -86.48
N THR A 8 12.45 42.73 -86.74
CA THR A 8 12.80 43.91 -87.55
C THR A 8 11.88 45.12 -87.34
N HIS A 9 12.37 46.12 -86.61
CA HIS A 9 11.85 47.49 -86.72
C HIS A 9 12.96 48.42 -87.25
N VAL A 10 12.68 48.94 -88.44
CA VAL A 10 13.51 49.80 -89.27
C VAL A 10 13.64 51.19 -88.63
N HIS A 11 14.87 51.70 -88.57
CA HIS A 11 15.19 53.10 -88.38
C HIS A 11 14.82 53.87 -89.66
N GLY A 12 13.82 54.74 -89.57
CA GLY A 12 13.42 55.65 -90.65
C GLY A 12 13.34 57.07 -90.12
N HIS A 13 14.46 57.80 -90.17
CA HIS A 13 14.46 59.26 -90.11
C HIS A 13 13.84 59.80 -91.40
N GLY A 14 12.63 60.32 -91.30
CA GLY A 14 11.92 60.97 -92.39
C GLY A 14 11.30 62.27 -91.91
N HIS A 15 12.06 63.36 -92.01
CA HIS A 15 11.50 64.71 -92.01
C HIS A 15 10.57 64.86 -93.23
N LYS A 16 9.27 64.68 -93.04
CA LYS A 16 8.25 65.11 -94.00
C LYS A 16 7.12 65.83 -93.27
N LYS A 17 6.85 67.02 -93.79
CA LYS A 17 5.93 68.04 -93.30
C LYS A 17 4.57 67.46 -92.89
N LEU A 18 4.13 67.85 -91.70
CA LEU A 18 2.80 67.64 -91.16
C LEU A 18 1.73 68.08 -92.19
N PRO A 19 0.78 67.22 -92.58
CA PRO A 19 -0.48 67.69 -93.12
C PRO A 19 -1.19 68.40 -91.97
N GLN A 20 -1.66 69.63 -92.20
CA GLN A 20 -2.53 70.33 -91.27
C GLN A 20 -3.76 69.46 -91.03
N CYS A 21 -3.79 68.83 -89.86
CA CYS A 21 -4.93 68.08 -89.36
C CYS A 21 -5.98 69.12 -88.96
N ASP A 22 -7.14 69.05 -89.60
CA ASP A 22 -8.31 69.84 -89.24
C ASP A 22 -8.56 69.65 -87.73
N PRO A 23 -8.57 70.73 -86.91
CA PRO A 23 -8.66 70.62 -85.45
C PRO A 23 -9.86 69.80 -84.97
N ASP A 24 -10.93 69.70 -85.78
CA ASP A 24 -12.11 68.88 -85.46
C ASP A 24 -11.87 67.36 -85.60
N ASP A 25 -11.12 66.91 -86.59
CA ASP A 25 -10.80 65.49 -86.81
C ASP A 25 -9.88 64.92 -85.73
N ALA A 26 -8.95 65.75 -85.23
CA ALA A 26 -8.09 65.42 -84.10
C ALA A 26 -8.90 65.32 -82.79
N ARG A 27 -9.92 66.17 -82.64
CA ARG A 27 -10.82 66.19 -81.47
C ARG A 27 -11.70 64.95 -81.43
N ILE A 28 -12.30 64.55 -82.55
CA ILE A 28 -13.13 63.34 -82.68
C ILE A 28 -12.32 62.08 -82.37
N LYS A 29 -11.10 61.94 -82.93
CA LYS A 29 -10.22 60.79 -82.65
C LYS A 29 -9.78 60.73 -81.18
N ARG A 30 -9.51 61.88 -80.56
CA ARG A 30 -9.21 61.97 -79.13
C ARG A 30 -10.41 61.55 -78.27
N GLU A 31 -11.61 61.99 -78.62
CA GLU A 31 -12.83 61.64 -77.91
C GLU A 31 -13.17 60.14 -78.04
N ALA A 32 -13.06 59.56 -79.23
CA ALA A 32 -13.23 58.13 -79.45
C ALA A 32 -12.21 57.28 -78.64
N LEU A 33 -10.95 57.71 -78.55
CA LEU A 33 -9.94 57.06 -77.71
C LEU A 33 -10.26 57.18 -76.21
N LEU A 34 -10.77 58.32 -75.77
CA LEU A 34 -11.22 58.51 -74.39
C LEU A 34 -12.43 57.63 -74.08
N GLU A 35 -13.38 57.51 -75.01
CA GLU A 35 -14.55 56.65 -74.87
C GLU A 35 -14.17 55.16 -74.84
N GLN A 36 -13.27 54.72 -75.73
CA GLN A 36 -12.74 53.36 -75.71
C GLN A 36 -12.03 53.04 -74.37
N ARG A 37 -11.29 54.00 -73.81
CA ARG A 37 -10.68 53.88 -72.48
C ARG A 37 -11.75 53.81 -71.38
N ARG A 38 -12.78 54.66 -71.42
CA ARG A 38 -13.93 54.61 -70.49
C ARG A 38 -14.62 53.24 -70.52
N LEU A 39 -14.88 52.69 -71.70
CA LEU A 39 -15.49 51.36 -71.88
C LEU A 39 -14.58 50.21 -71.39
N LYS A 40 -13.27 50.33 -71.57
CA LYS A 40 -12.31 49.34 -71.05
C LYS A 40 -12.27 49.37 -69.52
N LEU A 41 -12.26 50.56 -68.92
CA LEU A 41 -12.33 50.74 -67.48
C LEU A 41 -13.66 50.23 -66.91
N ALA A 42 -14.79 50.53 -67.55
CA ALA A 42 -16.10 50.01 -67.15
C ALA A 42 -16.16 48.47 -67.18
N ARG A 43 -15.63 47.82 -68.23
CA ARG A 43 -15.50 46.36 -68.29
C ARG A 43 -14.61 45.80 -67.19
N GLN A 44 -13.51 46.46 -66.88
CA GLN A 44 -12.62 46.05 -65.80
C GLN A 44 -13.28 46.16 -64.43
N ILE A 45 -14.05 47.23 -64.18
CA ILE A 45 -14.83 47.41 -62.95
C ILE A 45 -15.88 46.29 -62.81
N LEU A 46 -16.61 45.96 -63.88
CA LEU A 46 -17.59 44.87 -63.87
C LEU A 46 -16.93 43.51 -63.59
N HIS A 47 -15.80 43.22 -64.24
CA HIS A 47 -15.07 41.98 -64.00
C HIS A 47 -14.56 41.87 -62.57
N VAL A 48 -14.00 42.95 -62.01
CA VAL A 48 -13.57 42.98 -60.60
C VAL A 48 -14.76 42.71 -59.67
N LYS A 49 -15.92 43.31 -59.93
CA LYS A 49 -17.15 43.05 -59.15
C LYS A 49 -17.61 41.60 -59.24
N GLU A 50 -17.56 41.00 -60.43
CA GLU A 50 -17.92 39.59 -60.63
C GLU A 50 -16.96 38.63 -59.90
N VAL A 51 -15.65 38.91 -59.95
CA VAL A 51 -14.64 38.13 -59.21
C VAL A 51 -14.86 38.27 -57.71
N LEU A 52 -15.13 39.48 -57.20
CA LEU A 52 -15.44 39.71 -55.79
C LEU A 52 -16.70 38.94 -55.35
N ASN A 53 -17.76 38.94 -56.16
CA ASN A 53 -18.97 38.18 -55.88
C ASN A 53 -18.69 36.67 -55.84
N LYS A 54 -17.95 36.12 -56.82
CA LYS A 54 -17.56 34.71 -56.83
C LYS A 54 -16.69 34.33 -55.64
N GLN A 55 -15.78 35.21 -55.22
CA GLN A 55 -14.97 35.01 -54.00
C GLN A 55 -15.85 35.01 -52.75
N HIS A 56 -16.81 35.93 -52.67
CA HIS A 56 -17.76 35.99 -51.57
C HIS A 56 -18.65 34.74 -51.48
N GLU A 57 -19.21 34.27 -52.60
CA GLU A 57 -20.01 33.05 -52.66
C GLU A 57 -19.20 31.81 -52.26
N ARG A 58 -17.95 31.70 -52.70
CA ARG A 58 -17.04 30.63 -52.28
C ARG A 58 -16.78 30.67 -50.77
N ALA A 59 -16.51 31.86 -50.22
CA ALA A 59 -16.30 32.03 -48.78
C ALA A 59 -17.54 31.65 -47.95
N LEU A 60 -18.75 31.97 -48.45
CA LEU A 60 -20.01 31.58 -47.81
C LEU A 60 -20.24 30.06 -47.87
N ASN A 61 -20.00 29.43 -49.03
CA ASN A 61 -20.12 27.99 -49.20
C ASN A 61 -19.12 27.23 -48.33
N ASP A 62 -17.85 27.63 -48.30
CA ASP A 62 -16.83 27.04 -47.42
C ASP A 62 -17.23 27.17 -45.95
N SER A 63 -17.77 28.33 -45.55
CA SER A 63 -18.27 28.55 -44.20
C SER A 63 -19.51 27.71 -43.86
N SER A 64 -20.37 27.43 -44.85
CA SER A 64 -21.53 26.54 -44.69
C SER A 64 -21.12 25.08 -44.55
N ILE A 65 -20.19 24.60 -45.40
CA ILE A 65 -19.64 23.24 -45.34
C ILE A 65 -18.95 23.00 -44.00
N LYS A 66 -18.12 23.96 -43.53
CA LYS A 66 -17.49 23.90 -42.21
C LYS A 66 -18.52 23.81 -41.08
N ARG A 67 -19.58 24.63 -41.12
CA ARG A 67 -20.66 24.58 -40.12
C ARG A 67 -21.39 23.23 -40.12
N SER A 68 -21.73 22.69 -41.28
CA SER A 68 -22.36 21.38 -41.41
C SER A 68 -21.47 20.26 -40.85
N HIS A 69 -20.17 20.28 -41.17
CA HIS A 69 -19.22 19.29 -40.67
C HIS A 69 -19.06 19.36 -39.14
N ILE A 70 -19.02 20.57 -38.57
CA ILE A 70 -18.99 20.78 -37.12
C ILE A 70 -20.27 20.22 -36.47
N GLN A 71 -21.44 20.48 -37.06
CA GLN A 71 -22.72 19.96 -36.56
C GLN A 71 -22.78 18.43 -36.59
N GLN A 72 -22.32 17.81 -37.69
CA GLN A 72 -22.26 16.35 -37.80
C GLN A 72 -21.31 15.74 -36.76
N ASN A 73 -20.12 16.33 -36.59
CA ASN A 73 -19.17 15.87 -35.57
C ASN A 73 -19.74 15.99 -34.16
N LEU A 74 -20.46 17.08 -33.87
CA LEU A 74 -21.11 17.29 -32.58
C LEU A 74 -22.20 16.23 -32.33
N GLN A 75 -23.05 15.93 -33.32
CA GLN A 75 -24.08 14.89 -33.20
C GLN A 75 -23.47 13.50 -32.96
N VAL A 76 -22.36 13.17 -33.62
CA VAL A 76 -21.65 11.91 -33.40
C VAL A 76 -21.06 11.86 -31.99
N ALA A 77 -20.44 12.95 -31.53
CA ALA A 77 -19.90 13.05 -30.17
C ALA A 77 -21.00 12.90 -29.10
N GLU A 78 -22.16 13.52 -29.29
CA GLU A 78 -23.32 13.38 -28.40
C GLU A 78 -23.84 11.95 -28.35
N LYS A 79 -24.01 11.29 -29.51
CA LYS A 79 -24.41 9.87 -29.56
C LYS A 79 -23.42 8.97 -28.85
N ASN A 80 -22.12 9.19 -29.05
CA ASN A 80 -21.07 8.41 -28.39
C ASN A 80 -21.09 8.63 -26.88
N ARG A 81 -21.21 9.88 -26.42
CA ARG A 81 -21.36 10.22 -25.00
C ARG A 81 -22.57 9.53 -24.39
N ASN A 82 -23.73 9.60 -25.04
CA ASN A 82 -24.96 9.00 -24.56
C ASN A 82 -24.86 7.47 -24.47
N THR A 83 -24.19 6.84 -25.45
CA THR A 83 -23.95 5.39 -25.44
C THR A 83 -23.05 4.98 -24.26
N ILE A 84 -22.00 5.75 -23.97
CA ILE A 84 -21.11 5.49 -22.82
C ILE A 84 -21.88 5.66 -21.50
N LEU A 85 -22.68 6.72 -21.38
CA LEU A 85 -23.49 6.96 -20.19
C LEU A 85 -24.51 5.86 -19.96
N GLN A 86 -25.19 5.37 -21.00
CA GLN A 86 -26.11 4.25 -20.90
C GLN A 86 -25.43 2.98 -20.38
N ARG A 87 -24.26 2.62 -20.94
CA ARG A 87 -23.48 1.47 -20.46
C ARG A 87 -23.07 1.61 -19.00
N LEU A 88 -22.66 2.80 -18.57
CA LEU A 88 -22.30 3.06 -17.18
C LEU A 88 -23.51 2.87 -16.26
N VAL A 89 -24.67 3.41 -16.65
CA VAL A 89 -25.92 3.26 -15.89
C VAL A 89 -26.33 1.79 -15.78
N GLU A 90 -26.23 1.02 -16.87
CA GLU A 90 -26.51 -0.42 -16.87
C GLU A 90 -25.55 -1.18 -15.94
N GLN A 91 -24.25 -0.88 -15.97
CA GLN A 91 -23.27 -1.49 -15.08
C GLN A 91 -23.56 -1.17 -13.61
N CYS A 92 -23.79 0.10 -13.28
CA CYS A 92 -24.15 0.49 -11.92
C CYS A 92 -25.45 -0.18 -11.46
N ALA A 93 -26.45 -0.30 -12.33
CA ALA A 93 -27.70 -1.00 -12.01
C ALA A 93 -27.48 -2.48 -11.70
N GLN A 94 -26.63 -3.16 -12.49
CA GLN A 94 -26.27 -4.57 -12.26
C GLN A 94 -25.49 -4.75 -10.95
N GLU A 95 -24.54 -3.87 -10.65
CA GLU A 95 -23.77 -3.90 -9.41
C GLU A 95 -24.68 -3.68 -8.18
N VAL A 96 -25.57 -2.69 -8.25
CA VAL A 96 -26.53 -2.43 -7.16
C VAL A 96 -27.47 -3.62 -6.97
N ALA A 97 -27.94 -4.26 -8.05
CA ALA A 97 -28.75 -5.47 -7.96
C ALA A 97 -27.99 -6.62 -7.28
N ARG A 98 -26.72 -6.84 -7.64
CA ARG A 98 -25.86 -7.84 -6.99
C ARG A 98 -25.66 -7.53 -5.51
N CYS A 99 -25.32 -6.29 -5.17
CA CYS A 99 -25.14 -5.85 -3.78
C CYS A 99 -26.42 -6.03 -2.95
N LYS A 100 -27.59 -5.75 -3.52
CA LYS A 100 -28.89 -5.98 -2.87
C LYS A 100 -29.13 -7.47 -2.60
N GLU A 101 -28.83 -8.35 -3.56
CA GLU A 101 -29.00 -9.79 -3.34
C GLU A 101 -28.02 -10.31 -2.28
N VAL A 102 -26.76 -9.87 -2.29
CA VAL A 102 -25.79 -10.20 -1.23
C VAL A 102 -26.26 -9.71 0.13
N ALA A 103 -26.78 -8.48 0.22
CA ALA A 103 -27.32 -7.94 1.45
C ALA A 103 -28.52 -8.77 1.96
N ARG A 104 -29.42 -9.19 1.08
CA ARG A 104 -30.56 -10.06 1.41
C ARG A 104 -30.11 -11.43 1.93
N GLN A 105 -29.14 -12.04 1.26
CA GLN A 105 -28.55 -13.32 1.68
C GLN A 105 -27.85 -13.21 3.04
N GLN A 106 -27.11 -12.12 3.26
CA GLN A 106 -26.45 -11.88 4.53
C GLN A 106 -27.45 -11.63 5.66
N GLN A 107 -28.55 -10.92 5.39
CA GLN A 107 -29.62 -10.72 6.36
C GLN A 107 -30.25 -12.06 6.76
N LEU A 108 -30.52 -12.95 5.80
CA LEU A 108 -31.06 -14.28 6.08
C LEU A 108 -30.09 -15.10 6.95
N LYS A 109 -28.81 -15.16 6.59
CA LYS A 109 -27.78 -15.86 7.36
C LYS A 109 -27.63 -15.30 8.78
N ASN A 110 -27.64 -13.98 8.92
CA ASN A 110 -27.57 -13.34 10.23
C ASN A 110 -28.79 -13.69 11.08
N GLN A 111 -29.98 -13.72 10.48
CA GLN A 111 -31.21 -14.11 11.19
C GLN A 111 -31.14 -15.56 11.66
N GLU A 112 -30.71 -16.49 10.80
CA GLU A 112 -30.50 -17.90 11.16
C GLU A 112 -29.47 -18.05 12.29
N GLU A 113 -28.39 -17.27 12.28
CA GLU A 113 -27.38 -17.31 13.34
C GLU A 113 -27.91 -16.75 14.66
N ILE A 114 -28.67 -15.66 14.63
CA ILE A 114 -29.36 -15.10 15.81
C ILE A 114 -30.32 -16.14 16.40
N ASP A 115 -31.09 -16.81 15.55
CA ASP A 115 -32.05 -17.83 16.00
C ASP A 115 -31.32 -19.06 16.59
N ARG A 116 -30.19 -19.48 16.00
CA ARG A 116 -29.33 -20.52 16.59
C ARG A 116 -28.76 -20.10 17.96
N ARG A 117 -28.27 -18.87 18.08
CA ARG A 117 -27.73 -18.34 19.36
C ARG A 117 -28.83 -18.24 20.41
N ARG A 118 -30.04 -17.80 20.03
CA ARG A 118 -31.21 -17.75 20.91
C ARG A 118 -31.60 -19.16 21.40
N ALA A 119 -31.65 -20.14 20.51
CA ALA A 119 -31.95 -21.52 20.86
C ALA A 119 -30.89 -22.15 21.79
N ASP A 120 -29.60 -21.87 21.58
CA ASP A 120 -28.54 -22.34 22.49
C ASP A 120 -28.64 -21.69 23.88
N LEU A 121 -28.91 -20.38 23.94
CA LEU A 121 -29.15 -19.68 25.19
C LEU A 121 -30.34 -20.28 25.96
N GLU A 122 -31.45 -20.57 25.28
CA GLU A 122 -32.62 -21.19 25.89
C GLU A 122 -32.30 -22.60 26.43
N ARG A 123 -31.54 -23.41 25.66
CA ARG A 123 -31.05 -24.72 26.13
C ARG A 123 -30.20 -24.59 27.40
N ARG A 124 -29.25 -23.65 27.43
CA ARG A 124 -28.40 -23.41 28.61
C ARG A 124 -29.20 -22.91 29.80
N GLN A 125 -30.17 -22.02 29.58
CA GLN A 125 -31.07 -21.52 30.64
C GLN A 125 -31.91 -22.66 31.20
N LYS A 126 -32.49 -23.52 30.36
CA LYS A 126 -33.27 -24.69 30.79
C LYS A 126 -32.43 -25.69 31.57
N ALA A 127 -31.21 -25.99 31.12
CA ALA A 127 -30.27 -26.86 31.83
C ALA A 127 -29.87 -26.27 33.20
N THR A 128 -29.63 -24.96 33.26
CA THR A 128 -29.30 -24.25 34.51
C THR A 128 -30.49 -24.21 35.46
N ALA A 129 -31.70 -23.95 34.97
CA ALA A 129 -32.93 -23.96 35.75
C ALA A 129 -33.20 -25.36 36.32
N ALA A 130 -33.03 -26.42 35.52
CA ALA A 130 -33.13 -27.79 35.98
C ALA A 130 -32.08 -28.12 37.07
N ARG A 131 -30.83 -27.66 36.92
CA ARG A 131 -29.80 -27.81 37.96
C ARG A 131 -30.17 -27.06 39.24
N ARG A 132 -30.67 -25.83 39.14
CA ARG A 132 -31.15 -25.05 40.30
C ARG A 132 -32.30 -25.74 41.00
N ALA A 133 -33.29 -26.24 40.27
CA ALA A 133 -34.41 -26.99 40.83
C ALA A 133 -33.94 -28.24 41.59
N ARG A 134 -32.98 -29.00 41.03
CA ARG A 134 -32.36 -30.14 41.72
C ARG A 134 -31.59 -29.73 42.99
N LEU A 135 -30.92 -28.59 42.98
CA LEU A 135 -30.19 -28.10 44.16
C LEU A 135 -31.13 -27.57 45.25
N LEU A 136 -32.31 -27.05 44.88
CA LEU A 136 -33.33 -26.63 45.85
C LEU A 136 -33.98 -27.84 46.56
N SER A 137 -34.01 -29.02 45.92
CA SER A 137 -34.49 -30.26 46.54
C SER A 137 -33.46 -30.97 47.43
N VAL A 138 -32.18 -30.58 47.39
CA VAL A 138 -31.16 -31.12 48.28
C VAL A 138 -31.20 -30.35 49.59
N SER A 139 -31.34 -31.05 50.73
CA SER A 139 -31.33 -30.39 52.03
C SER A 139 -29.99 -29.66 52.23
N LYS A 140 -30.04 -28.39 52.62
CA LYS A 140 -28.85 -27.56 52.87
C LYS A 140 -27.87 -28.21 53.87
N SER A 141 -28.39 -29.08 54.74
CA SER A 141 -27.58 -29.86 55.68
C SER A 141 -26.59 -30.79 54.98
N HIS A 142 -26.91 -31.41 53.84
CA HIS A 142 -26.02 -32.39 53.22
C HIS A 142 -24.89 -31.78 52.37
N VAL A 143 -24.98 -30.48 52.03
CA VAL A 143 -23.95 -29.75 51.25
C VAL A 143 -22.81 -29.26 52.15
N LEU A 144 -23.05 -29.11 53.45
CA LEU A 144 -22.09 -28.58 54.42
C LEU A 144 -21.46 -29.65 55.33
N VAL A 145 -21.83 -30.93 55.15
CA VAL A 145 -21.45 -32.02 56.07
C VAL A 145 -20.03 -32.56 55.86
N ASN A 146 -19.41 -32.34 54.71
CA ASN A 146 -18.02 -32.70 54.51
C ASN A 146 -17.16 -31.46 54.64
N GLY A 147 -16.38 -31.41 55.74
CA GLY A 147 -15.51 -30.30 56.13
C GLY A 147 -14.82 -29.64 54.93
N LEU A 148 -15.36 -28.50 54.53
CA LEU A 148 -14.71 -27.63 53.56
C LEU A 148 -13.37 -27.21 54.16
N PRO A 149 -12.27 -27.24 53.39
CA PRO A 149 -11.02 -26.67 53.85
C PRO A 149 -11.28 -25.23 54.30
N HIS A 150 -10.92 -24.91 55.55
CA HIS A 150 -11.09 -23.57 56.07
C HIS A 150 -9.99 -22.69 55.49
N TYR A 151 -10.26 -22.09 54.33
CA TYR A 151 -9.34 -21.15 53.71
C TYR A 151 -9.40 -19.81 54.44
N THR A 152 -8.24 -19.22 54.71
CA THR A 152 -8.20 -17.81 55.10
C THR A 152 -8.73 -16.95 53.94
N ARG A 153 -9.24 -15.75 54.24
CA ARG A 153 -9.77 -14.82 53.22
C ARG A 153 -8.73 -14.57 52.11
N ASP A 154 -7.46 -14.47 52.48
CA ASP A 154 -6.35 -14.18 51.58
C ASP A 154 -5.97 -15.40 50.73
N GLU A 155 -6.00 -16.61 51.31
CA GLU A 155 -5.84 -17.86 50.57
C GLU A 155 -6.95 -18.04 49.53
N ALA A 156 -8.21 -17.85 49.95
CA ALA A 156 -9.37 -17.94 49.06
C ALA A 156 -9.28 -16.91 47.92
N ALA A 157 -8.91 -15.66 48.23
CA ALA A 157 -8.69 -14.62 47.22
C ALA A 157 -7.59 -15.00 46.23
N THR A 158 -6.47 -15.54 46.72
CA THR A 158 -5.34 -15.98 45.89
C THR A 158 -5.76 -17.12 44.96
N ILE A 159 -6.48 -18.12 45.45
CA ILE A 159 -6.99 -19.24 44.65
C ILE A 159 -7.93 -18.72 43.55
N ILE A 160 -8.86 -17.83 43.88
CA ILE A 160 -9.81 -17.28 42.90
C ILE A 160 -9.08 -16.46 41.83
N GLN A 161 -8.17 -15.57 42.24
CA GLN A 161 -7.38 -14.75 41.31
C GLN A 161 -6.53 -15.61 40.38
N ASN A 162 -5.88 -16.65 40.92
CA ASN A 162 -5.07 -17.58 40.15
C ASN A 162 -5.89 -18.36 39.13
N ASN A 163 -7.05 -18.88 39.51
CA ASN A 163 -7.98 -19.55 38.60
C ASN A 163 -8.49 -18.60 37.50
N TRP A 164 -8.83 -17.36 37.84
CA TRP A 164 -9.24 -16.35 36.86
C TRP A 164 -8.11 -16.04 35.86
N ARG A 165 -6.90 -15.79 36.36
CA ARG A 165 -5.72 -15.51 35.52
C ARG A 165 -5.41 -16.68 34.59
N TYR A 166 -5.44 -17.89 35.12
CA TYR A 166 -5.30 -19.13 34.37
C TYR A 166 -6.33 -19.23 33.25
N LYS A 167 -7.63 -19.06 33.56
CA LYS A 167 -8.70 -19.16 32.57
C LYS A 167 -8.49 -18.19 31.40
N HIS A 168 -8.18 -16.93 31.69
CA HIS A 168 -7.92 -15.92 30.68
C HIS A 168 -6.66 -16.19 29.85
N LEU A 169 -5.63 -16.78 30.47
CA LEU A 169 -4.42 -17.18 29.76
C LEU A 169 -4.72 -18.34 28.78
N ILE A 170 -5.51 -19.34 29.20
CA ILE A 170 -5.93 -20.44 28.32
C ILE A 170 -6.69 -19.93 27.09
N ASP A 171 -7.61 -18.98 27.25
CA ASP A 171 -8.37 -18.44 26.12
C ASP A 171 -7.45 -17.73 25.10
N VAL A 172 -6.42 -17.02 25.58
CA VAL A 172 -5.40 -16.40 24.71
C VAL A 172 -4.50 -17.45 24.06
N ILE A 173 -4.11 -18.50 24.78
CA ILE A 173 -3.31 -19.61 24.22
C ILE A 173 -4.07 -20.32 23.10
N LYS A 174 -5.37 -20.59 23.28
CA LYS A 174 -6.22 -21.18 22.24
C LYS A 174 -6.28 -20.29 20.99
N THR A 175 -6.42 -18.98 21.19
CA THR A 175 -6.38 -18.01 20.09
C THR A 175 -5.02 -18.01 19.40
N TYR A 176 -3.92 -18.03 20.15
CA TYR A 176 -2.57 -18.09 19.59
C TYR A 176 -2.35 -19.37 18.76
N ARG A 177 -2.78 -20.53 19.26
CA ARG A 177 -2.69 -21.81 18.53
C ARG A 177 -3.51 -21.83 17.24
N SER A 178 -4.60 -21.07 17.16
CA SER A 178 -5.43 -21.01 15.95
C SER A 178 -4.69 -20.45 14.73
N PHE A 179 -3.59 -19.72 14.93
CA PHE A 179 -2.71 -19.28 13.83
C PHE A 179 -1.84 -20.41 13.25
N GLY A 180 -1.82 -21.60 13.86
CA GLY A 180 -1.05 -22.74 13.36
C GLY A 180 0.47 -22.56 13.44
N ILE A 181 0.95 -21.66 14.31
CA ILE A 181 2.38 -21.39 14.49
C ILE A 181 2.95 -22.47 15.42
N SER A 182 3.78 -23.34 14.86
CA SER A 182 4.61 -24.33 15.60
C SER A 182 6.01 -24.36 14.99
N MET A 183 6.97 -24.92 15.73
CA MET A 183 8.34 -25.06 15.22
C MET A 183 8.37 -25.83 13.89
N HIS A 184 7.63 -26.95 13.83
CA HIS A 184 7.54 -27.77 12.64
C HIS A 184 6.81 -27.06 11.48
N ALA A 185 5.73 -26.33 11.77
CA ALA A 185 4.97 -25.62 10.73
C ALA A 185 5.83 -24.55 10.04
N ILE A 186 6.57 -23.76 10.81
CA ILE A 186 7.42 -22.69 10.26
C ILE A 186 8.62 -23.27 9.50
N GLN A 187 9.21 -24.37 9.98
CA GLN A 187 10.30 -25.08 9.27
C GLN A 187 9.91 -25.56 7.87
N ASN A 188 8.66 -25.97 7.68
CA ASN A 188 8.16 -26.45 6.39
C ASN A 188 7.70 -25.32 5.44
N MET A 189 7.60 -24.08 5.94
CA MET A 189 7.25 -22.92 5.12
C MET A 189 8.48 -22.33 4.43
N SER A 190 8.29 -21.58 3.34
CA SER A 190 9.37 -20.78 2.78
C SER A 190 9.73 -19.62 3.72
N PHE A 191 10.98 -19.15 3.69
CA PHE A 191 11.42 -18.01 4.51
C PHE A 191 10.51 -16.79 4.33
N ARG A 192 10.11 -16.49 3.08
CA ARG A 192 9.23 -15.37 2.74
C ARG A 192 7.84 -15.53 3.36
N ASP A 193 7.26 -16.72 3.28
CA ASP A 193 5.91 -16.97 3.79
C ASP A 193 5.88 -16.97 5.32
N ALA A 194 6.91 -17.55 5.96
CA ALA A 194 7.11 -17.47 7.40
C ALA A 194 7.20 -16.00 7.88
N VAL A 195 7.97 -15.16 7.18
CA VAL A 195 8.06 -13.73 7.49
C VAL A 195 6.72 -13.02 7.34
N ASN A 196 5.95 -13.32 6.29
CA ASN A 196 4.64 -12.69 6.06
C ASN A 196 3.64 -13.07 7.17
N LEU A 197 3.59 -14.35 7.54
CA LEU A 197 2.74 -14.84 8.63
C LEU A 197 3.11 -14.18 9.97
N LEU A 198 4.39 -14.16 10.33
CA LEU A 198 4.84 -13.62 11.61
C LEU A 198 4.78 -12.08 11.69
N LYS A 199 4.72 -11.40 10.54
CA LYS A 199 4.49 -9.94 10.45
C LYS A 199 3.01 -9.55 10.55
N GLU A 200 2.08 -10.50 10.44
CA GLU A 200 0.66 -10.21 10.49
C GLU A 200 0.28 -9.54 11.82
N ASN A 201 -0.49 -8.45 11.74
CA ASN A 201 -0.82 -7.65 12.91
C ASN A 201 -1.63 -8.47 13.95
N ALA A 202 -2.49 -9.38 13.49
CA ALA A 202 -3.27 -10.27 14.35
C ALA A 202 -2.36 -11.21 15.17
N VAL A 203 -1.34 -11.78 14.55
CA VAL A 203 -0.34 -12.63 15.20
C VAL A 203 0.44 -11.82 16.24
N ILE A 204 1.01 -10.67 15.85
CA ILE A 204 1.81 -9.82 16.75
C ILE A 204 0.97 -9.37 17.97
N GLN A 205 -0.27 -8.93 17.76
CA GLN A 205 -1.14 -8.50 18.85
C GLN A 205 -1.50 -9.65 19.79
N THR A 206 -1.76 -10.84 19.25
CA THR A 206 -2.09 -12.01 20.06
C THR A 206 -0.88 -12.48 20.86
N THR A 207 0.32 -12.52 20.25
CA THR A 207 1.58 -12.80 20.95
C THR A 207 1.84 -11.80 22.07
N ASN A 208 1.60 -10.50 21.84
CA ASN A 208 1.71 -9.48 22.88
C ASN A 208 0.74 -9.74 24.04
N LYS A 209 -0.53 -10.03 23.72
CA LYS A 209 -1.54 -10.38 24.74
C LYS A 209 -1.13 -11.64 25.51
N PHE A 210 -0.62 -12.65 24.82
CA PHE A 210 -0.11 -13.88 25.42
C PHE A 210 1.00 -13.57 26.42
N LEU A 211 2.11 -12.96 25.99
CA LEU A 211 3.25 -12.63 26.86
C LEU A 211 2.85 -11.74 28.05
N GLN A 212 1.93 -10.79 27.85
CA GLN A 212 1.39 -9.98 28.95
C GLN A 212 0.59 -10.82 29.97
N ARG A 213 -0.19 -11.80 29.52
CA ARG A 213 -0.98 -12.69 30.39
C ARG A 213 -0.10 -13.69 31.12
N VAL A 214 0.88 -14.30 30.44
CA VAL A 214 1.91 -15.15 31.04
C VAL A 214 2.57 -14.42 32.21
N ARG A 215 3.00 -13.17 31.97
CA ARG A 215 3.61 -12.34 33.00
C ARG A 215 2.68 -12.10 34.21
N LYS A 216 1.40 -11.77 33.98
CA LYS A 216 0.42 -11.56 35.05
C LYS A 216 0.12 -12.83 35.86
N CYS A 217 0.36 -14.01 35.29
CA CYS A 217 0.21 -15.28 36.00
C CYS A 217 1.41 -15.63 36.88
N SER A 218 2.55 -14.96 36.71
CA SER A 218 3.75 -15.16 37.52
C SER A 218 3.84 -14.12 38.64
N VAL A 219 3.90 -14.61 39.88
CA VAL A 219 4.17 -13.81 41.09
C VAL A 219 5.61 -13.29 41.11
N ILE A 220 6.51 -13.89 40.33
CA ILE A 220 7.97 -13.67 40.38
C ILE A 220 8.41 -12.50 39.48
N THR A 221 7.55 -11.90 38.66
CA THR A 221 7.97 -10.85 37.70
C THR A 221 7.86 -9.43 38.25
N SER A 222 8.50 -9.20 39.41
CA SER A 222 8.83 -7.87 39.92
C SER A 222 9.92 -7.24 39.04
N GLY A 223 9.50 -6.50 38.01
CA GLY A 223 10.42 -5.82 37.09
C GLY A 223 9.66 -5.11 35.98
N VAL A 224 9.13 -3.92 36.28
CA VAL A 224 8.47 -3.05 35.29
C VAL A 224 9.48 -2.77 34.15
N SER A 225 9.07 -2.91 32.88
CA SER A 225 9.82 -2.45 31.70
C SER A 225 11.11 -3.17 31.22
N LYS A 226 11.35 -4.48 31.46
CA LYS A 226 12.60 -5.14 30.99
C LYS A 226 12.67 -5.41 29.47
N TYR A 227 11.53 -5.55 28.77
CA TYR A 227 11.49 -6.02 27.37
C TYR A 227 10.99 -4.98 26.38
N LYS A 228 11.85 -4.60 25.43
CA LYS A 228 11.52 -3.78 24.25
C LYS A 228 10.97 -4.70 23.14
N ASN A 229 9.78 -4.40 22.64
CA ASN A 229 9.13 -5.15 21.55
C ASN A 229 9.02 -6.68 21.78
N PRO A 230 8.50 -7.14 22.94
CA PRO A 230 8.56 -8.55 23.36
C PRO A 230 7.93 -9.51 22.35
N ALA A 231 6.79 -9.18 21.74
CA ALA A 231 6.18 -10.06 20.74
C ALA A 231 7.07 -10.27 19.51
N ARG A 232 7.69 -9.20 18.97
CA ARG A 232 8.53 -9.34 17.78
C ARG A 232 9.80 -10.13 18.07
N VAL A 233 10.41 -9.90 19.24
CA VAL A 233 11.58 -10.65 19.70
C VAL A 233 11.22 -12.11 19.96
N PHE A 234 10.04 -12.39 20.51
CA PHE A 234 9.56 -13.76 20.69
C PHE A 234 9.34 -14.46 19.35
N LEU A 235 8.64 -13.82 18.41
CA LEU A 235 8.37 -14.40 17.09
C LEU A 235 9.66 -14.61 16.28
N SER A 236 10.72 -13.82 16.50
CA SER A 236 12.01 -14.07 15.85
C SER A 236 12.68 -15.36 16.30
N ALA A 237 12.32 -15.93 17.46
CA ALA A 237 12.83 -17.25 17.87
C ALA A 237 12.43 -18.33 16.85
N TYR A 238 11.19 -18.30 16.34
CA TYR A 238 10.74 -19.22 15.29
C TYR A 238 11.57 -19.07 14.01
N MET A 239 11.83 -17.83 13.60
CA MET A 239 12.64 -17.54 12.42
C MET A 239 14.08 -18.05 12.57
N ILE A 240 14.70 -17.79 13.72
CA ILE A 240 16.09 -18.21 14.04
C ILE A 240 16.22 -19.73 13.99
N VAL A 241 15.23 -20.46 14.51
CA VAL A 241 15.23 -21.92 14.55
C VAL A 241 14.87 -22.54 13.20
N ALA A 242 13.89 -21.99 12.47
CA ALA A 242 13.41 -22.55 11.22
C ALA A 242 14.29 -22.21 10.00
N HIS A 243 14.88 -21.01 9.99
CA HIS A 243 15.64 -20.49 8.86
C HIS A 243 17.01 -19.98 9.31
N THR A 244 17.75 -20.82 10.03
CA THR A 244 19.07 -20.48 10.59
C THR A 244 20.04 -20.00 9.51
N ASN A 245 20.09 -20.67 8.35
CA ASN A 245 21.03 -20.33 7.28
C ASN A 245 20.76 -18.98 6.61
N GLU A 246 19.49 -18.53 6.60
CA GLU A 246 19.08 -17.24 6.03
C GLU A 246 19.39 -16.06 6.98
N ILE A 247 19.45 -16.33 8.29
CA ILE A 247 19.55 -15.29 9.33
C ILE A 247 20.96 -15.21 9.93
N LEU A 248 21.62 -16.35 10.10
CA LEU A 248 22.93 -16.48 10.73
C LEU A 248 23.93 -16.97 9.68
N VAL A 249 24.54 -16.02 8.96
CA VAL A 249 25.52 -16.29 7.90
C VAL A 249 26.76 -16.99 8.46
N ASP A 250 27.24 -16.58 9.63
CA ASP A 250 28.37 -17.19 10.35
C ASP A 250 27.94 -17.68 11.73
N ILE A 251 28.12 -18.98 12.01
CA ILE A 251 27.72 -19.59 13.29
C ILE A 251 28.85 -19.44 14.32
N GLY A 252 29.01 -18.23 14.85
CA GLY A 252 29.90 -17.93 15.99
C GLY A 252 29.33 -18.37 17.35
N PRO A 253 30.06 -18.16 18.45
CA PRO A 253 29.64 -18.59 19.79
C PRO A 253 28.35 -17.91 20.27
N LEU A 254 28.13 -16.64 19.88
CA LEU A 254 26.92 -15.91 20.26
C LEU A 254 25.71 -16.38 19.46
N GLU A 255 25.92 -16.66 18.18
CA GLU A 255 24.92 -17.18 17.24
C GLU A 255 24.49 -18.59 17.66
N LYS A 256 25.43 -19.43 18.13
CA LYS A 256 25.12 -20.74 18.76
C LYS A 256 24.33 -20.58 20.05
N ALA A 257 24.73 -19.67 20.93
CA ALA A 257 24.00 -19.42 22.19
C ALA A 257 22.57 -18.91 21.92
N LEU A 258 22.41 -18.04 20.92
CA LEU A 258 21.11 -17.55 20.46
C LEU A 258 20.25 -18.68 19.90
N LEU A 259 20.80 -19.50 19.00
CA LEU A 259 20.08 -20.63 18.41
C LEU A 259 19.64 -21.63 19.48
N ASN A 260 20.54 -22.02 20.40
CA ASN A 260 20.23 -22.97 21.46
C ASN A 260 19.15 -22.44 22.40
N SER A 261 19.28 -21.19 22.87
CA SER A 261 18.25 -20.57 23.73
C SER A 261 16.91 -20.38 23.00
N SER A 262 16.92 -20.16 21.69
CA SER A 262 15.70 -20.12 20.87
C SER A 262 15.01 -21.49 20.80
N LYS A 263 15.77 -22.57 20.58
CA LYS A 263 15.24 -23.94 20.56
C LYS A 263 14.63 -24.31 21.91
N THR A 264 15.38 -24.12 22.99
CA THR A 264 14.89 -24.40 24.35
C THR A 264 13.62 -23.62 24.67
N LEU A 265 13.54 -22.33 24.30
CA LEU A 265 12.32 -21.53 24.49
C LEU A 265 11.10 -22.13 23.77
N LEU A 266 11.27 -22.57 22.52
CA LEU A 266 10.17 -23.12 21.73
C LEU A 266 9.78 -24.52 22.19
N GLU A 267 10.74 -25.35 22.58
CA GLU A 267 10.50 -26.69 23.15
C GLU A 267 9.71 -26.60 24.46
N GLU A 268 10.10 -25.72 25.39
CA GLU A 268 9.37 -25.47 26.64
C GLU A 268 7.95 -24.94 26.39
N LEU A 269 7.77 -24.11 25.35
CA LEU A 269 6.46 -23.63 24.95
C LEU A 269 5.57 -24.76 24.42
N GLU A 270 6.09 -25.60 23.52
CA GLU A 270 5.35 -26.71 22.92
C GLU A 270 5.03 -27.80 23.95
N GLN A 271 5.95 -28.08 24.88
CA GLN A 271 5.69 -28.96 26.03
C GLN A 271 4.59 -28.38 26.91
N TRP A 272 4.70 -27.10 27.28
CA TRP A 272 3.68 -26.45 28.09
C TRP A 272 2.31 -26.48 27.40
N PHE A 273 2.29 -26.29 26.08
CA PHE A 273 1.07 -26.36 25.30
C PHE A 273 0.46 -27.77 25.28
N SER A 274 1.27 -28.80 25.08
CA SER A 274 0.78 -30.19 25.07
C SER A 274 0.13 -30.58 26.40
N GLU A 275 0.60 -30.02 27.51
CA GLU A 275 0.09 -30.32 28.85
C GLU A 275 -1.17 -29.53 29.24
N ILE A 276 -1.46 -28.39 28.57
CA ILE A 276 -2.68 -27.60 28.82
C ILE A 276 -3.97 -28.38 28.47
N ASP A 277 -3.88 -29.31 27.51
CA ASP A 277 -5.02 -30.14 27.10
C ASP A 277 -5.23 -31.34 28.05
N ASN A 278 -4.25 -31.63 28.90
CA ASN A 278 -4.33 -32.68 29.92
C ASN A 278 -4.92 -32.11 31.22
N VAL A 279 -5.94 -32.79 31.77
CA VAL A 279 -6.80 -32.32 32.88
C VAL A 279 -6.09 -32.23 34.25
N ASN A 280 -4.76 -32.33 34.31
CA ASN A 280 -4.01 -32.51 35.55
C ASN A 280 -3.50 -31.20 36.17
N SER A 281 -3.84 -31.04 37.45
CA SER A 281 -3.28 -30.18 38.51
C SER A 281 -2.66 -28.84 38.12
N ASN A 282 -3.23 -27.76 38.68
CA ASN A 282 -2.69 -26.40 38.66
C ASN A 282 -1.17 -26.33 38.93
N LYS A 283 -0.60 -27.24 39.74
CA LYS A 283 0.83 -27.27 40.06
C LYS A 283 1.73 -27.53 38.84
N ILE A 284 1.34 -28.46 37.96
CA ILE A 284 2.12 -28.83 36.76
C ILE A 284 2.16 -27.62 35.81
N PHE A 285 1.01 -26.98 35.63
CA PHE A 285 0.91 -25.77 34.83
C PHE A 285 1.86 -24.65 35.32
N TYR A 286 1.91 -24.39 36.63
CA TYR A 286 2.79 -23.35 37.17
C TYR A 286 4.27 -23.69 37.01
N ASN A 287 4.67 -24.96 37.11
CA ASN A 287 6.05 -25.37 36.86
C ASN A 287 6.46 -25.09 35.41
N ASN A 288 5.63 -25.48 34.44
CA ASN A 288 5.94 -25.25 33.02
C ASN A 288 5.91 -23.76 32.66
N LEU A 289 5.01 -22.99 33.29
CA LEU A 289 5.00 -21.54 33.17
C LEU A 289 6.34 -20.93 33.65
N LEU A 290 6.90 -21.44 34.74
CA LEU A 290 8.19 -20.96 35.25
C LEU A 290 9.35 -21.36 34.35
N ASN A 291 9.37 -22.59 33.82
CA ASN A 291 10.38 -23.04 32.86
C ASN A 291 10.34 -22.20 31.58
N PHE A 292 9.14 -21.95 31.04
CA PHE A 292 8.94 -21.05 29.90
C PHE A 292 9.45 -19.63 30.19
N LEU A 293 9.16 -19.07 31.37
CA LEU A 293 9.63 -17.73 31.71
C LEU A 293 11.15 -17.68 31.87
N SER A 294 11.77 -18.73 32.42
CA SER A 294 13.22 -18.84 32.54
C SER A 294 13.91 -18.91 31.17
N SER A 295 13.41 -19.76 30.27
CA SER A 295 13.92 -19.86 28.89
C SER A 295 13.66 -18.60 28.08
N TRP A 296 12.53 -17.92 28.30
CA TRP A 296 12.23 -16.61 27.71
C TRP A 296 13.24 -15.54 28.13
N ASP A 297 13.54 -15.45 29.42
CA ASP A 297 14.53 -14.51 29.95
C ASP A 297 15.94 -14.79 29.39
N ALA A 298 16.34 -16.05 29.31
CA ALA A 298 17.62 -16.47 28.75
C ALA A 298 17.73 -16.13 27.25
N TYR A 299 16.71 -16.48 26.45
CA TYR A 299 16.65 -16.14 25.03
C TYR A 299 16.67 -14.64 24.82
N TYR A 300 15.84 -13.87 25.52
CA TYR A 300 15.76 -12.42 25.34
C TYR A 300 17.11 -11.75 25.66
N LYS A 301 17.81 -12.22 26.70
CA LYS A 301 19.16 -11.75 27.03
C LYS A 301 20.14 -12.03 25.89
N ASN A 302 20.18 -13.27 25.38
CA ASN A 302 21.06 -13.66 24.29
C ASN A 302 20.75 -12.91 22.98
N PHE A 303 19.46 -12.72 22.68
CA PHE A 303 19.00 -11.95 21.52
C PHE A 303 19.49 -10.50 21.61
N ASN A 304 19.35 -9.86 22.78
CA ASN A 304 19.84 -8.51 22.98
C ASN A 304 21.37 -8.43 22.84
N THR A 305 22.11 -9.35 23.44
CA THR A 305 23.58 -9.37 23.32
C THR A 305 24.03 -9.55 21.87
N TRP A 306 23.42 -10.49 21.14
CA TRP A 306 23.68 -10.69 19.72
C TRP A 306 23.34 -9.44 18.89
N LYS A 307 22.15 -8.87 19.09
CA LYS A 307 21.70 -7.65 18.41
C LYS A 307 22.62 -6.46 18.69
N SER A 308 23.06 -6.28 19.94
CA SER A 308 23.97 -5.20 20.30
C SER A 308 25.31 -5.32 19.57
N LYS A 309 25.89 -6.52 19.50
CA LYS A 309 27.13 -6.76 18.75
C LYS A 309 26.94 -6.51 17.25
N ASP A 310 25.83 -6.95 16.67
CA ASP A 310 25.54 -6.72 15.26
C ASP A 310 25.35 -5.23 14.95
N SER A 311 24.59 -4.51 15.79
CA SER A 311 24.45 -3.05 15.72
C SER A 311 25.81 -2.33 15.82
N GLU A 312 26.70 -2.79 16.69
CA GLU A 312 28.03 -2.19 16.90
C GLU A 312 28.95 -2.44 15.68
N LYS A 313 28.93 -3.65 15.11
CA LYS A 313 29.64 -3.96 13.86
C LYS A 313 29.13 -3.12 12.69
N LEU A 314 27.81 -2.97 12.57
CA LEU A 314 27.20 -2.11 11.55
C LEU A 314 27.60 -0.64 11.73
N ALA A 315 27.59 -0.13 12.96
CA ALA A 315 28.04 1.22 13.26
C ALA A 315 29.53 1.42 12.90
N SER A 316 30.39 0.46 13.23
CA SER A 316 31.80 0.47 12.86
C SER A 316 31.99 0.52 11.34
N ASN A 317 31.30 -0.34 10.58
CA ASN A 317 31.36 -0.34 9.12
C ASN A 317 30.87 0.99 8.52
N LEU A 318 29.80 1.57 9.06
CA LEU A 318 29.29 2.88 8.64
C LEU A 318 30.31 4.00 8.92
N ILE A 319 31.01 3.95 10.05
CA ILE A 319 32.08 4.90 10.38
C ILE A 319 33.26 4.73 9.40
N THR A 320 33.67 3.50 9.10
CA THR A 320 34.73 3.24 8.11
C THR A 320 34.34 3.80 6.74
N HIS A 321 33.11 3.55 6.29
CA HIS A 321 32.63 4.09 5.01
C HIS A 321 32.60 5.63 5.00
N TYR A 322 32.19 6.25 6.11
CA TYR A 322 32.27 7.70 6.27
C TYR A 322 33.72 8.23 6.16
N MET A 323 34.69 7.55 6.80
CA MET A 323 36.11 7.92 6.70
C MET A 323 36.67 7.74 5.28
N GLU A 324 36.22 6.73 4.55
CA GLU A 324 36.58 6.52 3.14
C GLU A 324 36.08 7.65 2.24
N LEU A 325 34.83 8.12 2.47
CA LEU A 325 34.29 9.28 1.77
C LEU A 325 35.08 10.56 2.07
N GLU A 326 35.53 10.76 3.31
CA GLU A 326 36.42 11.89 3.65
C GLU A 326 37.79 11.79 2.97
N LYS A 327 38.37 10.59 2.88
CA LYS A 327 39.62 10.36 2.14
C LYS A 327 39.43 10.68 0.65
N LEU A 328 38.35 10.19 0.05
CA LEU A 328 38.00 10.45 -1.35
C LEU A 328 37.86 11.95 -1.62
N TRP A 329 37.14 12.67 -0.75
CA TRP A 329 37.02 14.12 -0.84
C TRP A 329 38.40 14.81 -0.79
N ASN A 330 39.26 14.40 0.15
CA ASN A 330 40.60 14.96 0.27
C ASN A 330 41.49 14.73 -0.96
N THR A 331 41.27 13.66 -1.72
CA THR A 331 41.96 13.40 -2.99
C THR A 331 41.41 14.23 -4.14
N VAL A 332 40.09 14.39 -4.20
CA VAL A 332 39.40 15.02 -5.34
C VAL A 332 39.30 16.55 -5.21
N LYS A 333 39.33 17.11 -3.99
CA LYS A 333 39.09 18.54 -3.71
C LYS A 333 39.97 19.54 -4.48
N ASN A 334 41.12 19.14 -4.99
CA ASN A 334 42.03 20.00 -5.75
C ASN A 334 41.73 20.02 -7.27
N GLN A 335 40.77 19.25 -7.74
CA GLN A 335 40.39 19.21 -9.16
C GLN A 335 39.40 20.35 -9.49
N ALA A 336 39.54 20.97 -10.66
CA ALA A 336 38.80 22.18 -11.04
C ALA A 336 37.26 22.06 -11.00
N ASN A 337 36.71 20.84 -11.14
CA ASN A 337 35.27 20.55 -11.14
C ASN A 337 34.78 19.79 -9.88
N ALA A 338 35.67 19.51 -8.92
CA ALA A 338 35.37 18.69 -7.75
C ALA A 338 34.25 19.25 -6.87
N GLU A 339 34.21 20.58 -6.75
CA GLU A 339 33.27 21.25 -5.87
C GLU A 339 31.83 21.18 -6.39
N THR A 340 31.64 21.22 -7.71
CA THR A 340 30.32 21.19 -8.35
C THR A 340 29.78 19.77 -8.50
N GLU A 341 30.63 18.80 -8.81
CA GLU A 341 30.20 17.42 -9.14
C GLU A 341 30.25 16.45 -7.95
N TRP A 342 31.23 16.58 -7.05
CA TRP A 342 31.49 15.57 -6.00
C TRP A 342 31.03 16.00 -4.61
N ARG A 343 31.15 17.30 -4.29
CA ARG A 343 30.87 17.82 -2.94
C ARG A 343 29.44 17.54 -2.49
N MET A 344 28.45 17.77 -3.36
CA MET A 344 27.03 17.56 -3.03
C MET A 344 26.73 16.10 -2.70
N ASN A 345 27.19 15.17 -3.55
CA ASN A 345 26.94 13.74 -3.37
C ASN A 345 27.63 13.18 -2.12
N ILE A 346 28.87 13.60 -1.86
CA ILE A 346 29.63 13.16 -0.67
C ILE A 346 28.95 13.68 0.60
N VAL A 347 28.53 14.94 0.64
CA VAL A 347 27.84 15.52 1.80
C VAL A 347 26.49 14.83 2.05
N GLU A 348 25.74 14.53 0.99
CA GLU A 348 24.47 13.80 1.10
C GLU A 348 24.66 12.40 1.69
N GLN A 349 25.63 11.63 1.16
CA GLN A 349 25.95 10.29 1.66
C GLN A 349 26.45 10.32 3.11
N GLN A 350 27.30 11.29 3.46
CA GLN A 350 27.79 11.50 4.82
C GLN A 350 26.64 11.78 5.80
N GLU A 351 25.66 12.60 5.41
CA GLU A 351 24.51 12.92 6.25
C GLU A 351 23.55 11.72 6.39
N GLU A 352 23.40 10.92 5.33
CA GLU A 352 22.67 9.66 5.40
C GLU A 352 23.33 8.66 6.36
N ILE A 353 24.65 8.51 6.31
CA ILE A 353 25.41 7.65 7.23
C ILE A 353 25.23 8.12 8.68
N ARG A 354 25.36 9.42 8.95
CA ARG A 354 25.13 10.00 10.28
C ARG A 354 23.71 9.75 10.78
N ARG A 355 22.71 9.82 9.89
CA ARG A 355 21.31 9.50 10.23
C ARG A 355 21.14 8.02 10.57
N LYS A 356 21.75 7.12 9.79
CA LYS A 356 21.74 5.67 10.05
C LYS A 356 22.39 5.33 11.40
N ILE A 357 23.55 5.91 11.72
CA ILE A 357 24.23 5.71 13.00
C ILE A 357 23.36 6.19 14.18
N ARG A 358 22.73 7.37 14.06
CA ARG A 358 21.80 7.88 15.09
C ARG A 358 20.62 6.94 15.36
N ASN A 359 20.15 6.23 14.34
CA ASN A 359 19.02 5.31 14.45
C ASN A 359 19.38 3.91 14.98
N LEU A 360 20.67 3.59 15.16
CA LEU A 360 21.12 2.30 15.70
C LEU A 360 21.15 2.25 17.24
N GLY A 361 20.94 3.38 17.92
CA GLY A 361 20.92 3.54 19.39
C GLY A 361 19.57 3.33 20.06
#